data_AF-A0A4R5CM08-F1
#
_entry.id   AF-A0A4R5CM08-F1
#
_cell.length_a   1.000
_cell.length_b   1.000
_cell.length_c   1.000
_cell.angle_alpha   90.00
_cell.angle_beta   90.00
_cell.angle_gamma   90.00
#
_symmetry.space_group_name_H-M   'P 1'
#
loop_
_entity.id
_entity.type
_entity.pdbx_description
1 polymer ?
#
loop_
_entity_poly.entity_id
_entity_poly.type
_entity_poly.pdbx_seq_one_letter_code
_entity_poly.pdbx_strand_id
1 'polypeptide(L)'
;MRQNLLIIAFLLVIQSAFSQTDKKVESNLLANTKQTVSIDPVYFVLGTLSDYNGHFYYVKREKQIDRYFPFEKPMVNYLTLYIKAELNITVDIIFEKSNHSEMYSDELSKKKNSFYGEKEELLSNKFETKNQIYSFLAGAYYRYGEKLDSAIYKIQLTNSPNHHICYELLKKIGCENVLYEYLKNIPAQFIYYFEPTDELKKYFDSIEFEKEILKKSFYNEIEEMMKGVITKEDMEKSFQESKDKEIAKFKITYKK
;
A
#
# COMPACT_ATOMS: atom_id res chain seq x y z
N MET A 1 -18.34 14.97 -24.08
CA MET A 1 -17.47 13.83 -24.48
C MET A 1 -15.98 14.08 -24.21
N ARG A 2 -15.35 15.13 -24.76
CA ARG A 2 -13.91 15.43 -24.50
C ARG A 2 -13.57 15.72 -23.03
N GLN A 3 -14.47 16.36 -22.29
CA GLN A 3 -14.30 16.68 -20.87
C GLN A 3 -14.34 15.42 -19.98
N ASN A 4 -15.25 14.49 -20.26
CA ASN A 4 -15.35 13.20 -19.56
C ASN A 4 -14.13 12.30 -19.81
N LEU A 5 -13.50 12.38 -20.98
CA LEU A 5 -12.27 11.63 -21.28
C LEU A 5 -11.04 12.15 -20.51
N LEU A 6 -10.94 13.47 -20.27
CA LEU A 6 -9.88 14.06 -19.44
C LEU A 6 -10.07 13.72 -17.95
N ILE A 7 -11.31 13.64 -17.49
CA ILE A 7 -11.66 13.25 -16.11
C ILE A 7 -11.34 11.77 -15.87
N ILE A 8 -11.61 10.88 -16.83
CA ILE A 8 -11.24 9.45 -16.76
C ILE A 8 -9.71 9.29 -16.78
N ALA A 9 -8.98 10.08 -17.58
CA ALA A 9 -7.51 10.05 -17.60
C ALA A 9 -6.88 10.57 -16.29
N PHE A 10 -7.49 11.57 -15.64
CA PHE A 10 -7.05 12.08 -14.34
C PHE A 10 -7.37 11.07 -13.22
N LEU A 11 -8.54 10.43 -13.26
CA LEU A 11 -8.89 9.34 -12.34
C LEU A 11 -7.93 8.16 -12.48
N LEU A 12 -7.55 7.76 -13.70
CA LEU A 12 -6.56 6.68 -13.96
C LEU A 12 -5.16 6.98 -13.41
N VAL A 13 -4.77 8.25 -13.30
CA VAL A 13 -3.52 8.68 -12.63
C VAL A 13 -3.66 8.66 -11.11
N ILE A 14 -4.89 8.82 -10.60
CA ILE A 14 -5.24 8.78 -9.17
C ILE A 14 -5.68 7.38 -8.71
N GLN A 15 -5.72 6.36 -9.59
CA GLN A 15 -6.13 4.98 -9.24
C GLN A 15 -5.07 4.22 -8.41
N SER A 16 -4.50 4.84 -7.39
CA SER A 16 -3.69 4.19 -6.36
C SER A 16 -4.50 3.68 -5.16
N ALA A 17 -5.84 3.76 -5.12
CA ALA A 17 -6.63 3.18 -4.02
C ALA A 17 -8.12 2.85 -4.31
N PHE A 18 -8.36 1.54 -4.46
CA PHE A 18 -9.23 0.61 -3.70
C PHE A 18 -10.73 0.81 -3.49
N SER A 19 -11.56 -0.14 -3.98
CA SER A 19 -13.03 -0.25 -3.77
C SER A 19 -13.50 -1.00 -2.51
N GLN A 20 -14.68 -0.63 -2.00
CA GLN A 20 -15.66 -1.55 -1.41
C GLN A 20 -17.09 -1.16 -1.84
N THR A 21 -17.89 -2.18 -2.18
CA THR A 21 -19.35 -2.11 -2.25
C THR A 21 -19.93 -2.32 -0.86
N ASP A 22 -20.76 -1.40 -0.40
CA ASP A 22 -21.52 -1.55 0.85
C ASP A 22 -22.57 -2.66 0.70
N LYS A 23 -22.30 -3.81 1.30
CA LYS A 23 -23.36 -4.63 1.89
C LYS A 23 -23.16 -4.60 3.38
N LYS A 24 -24.14 -4.02 4.09
CA LYS A 24 -24.30 -4.02 5.55
C LYS A 24 -23.59 -5.23 6.19
N VAL A 25 -22.42 -4.98 6.75
CA VAL A 25 -21.81 -5.88 7.71
C VAL A 25 -22.55 -5.64 9.01
N GLU A 26 -23.56 -6.46 9.27
CA GLU A 26 -24.10 -6.60 10.61
C GLU A 26 -22.95 -6.92 11.57
N SER A 27 -22.94 -6.21 12.68
CA SER A 27 -21.96 -6.33 13.75
C SER A 27 -22.03 -7.70 14.42
N ASN A 28 -21.40 -8.70 13.82
CA ASN A 28 -20.96 -9.90 14.55
C ASN A 28 -19.58 -9.62 15.17
N LEU A 29 -19.58 -8.66 16.10
CA LEU A 29 -18.53 -8.52 17.10
C LEU A 29 -18.71 -9.67 18.09
N LEU A 30 -17.94 -10.73 17.90
CA LEU A 30 -17.44 -11.74 18.87
C LEU A 30 -17.34 -13.11 18.19
N ALA A 31 -16.15 -13.72 18.32
CA ALA A 31 -15.74 -15.03 17.79
C ALA A 31 -15.25 -15.05 16.32
N ASN A 32 -14.16 -14.35 16.06
CA ASN A 32 -13.13 -14.93 15.20
C ASN A 32 -11.85 -14.98 16.01
N THR A 33 -11.35 -16.18 16.28
CA THR A 33 -10.01 -16.44 16.80
C THR A 33 -9.02 -15.64 15.98
N LYS A 34 -8.59 -14.46 16.48
CA LYS A 34 -7.51 -13.67 15.90
C LYS A 34 -6.29 -14.58 15.91
N GLN A 35 -6.01 -15.21 14.78
CA GLN A 35 -4.78 -15.94 14.59
C GLN A 35 -3.68 -14.88 14.65
N THR A 36 -2.97 -14.82 15.78
CA THR A 36 -1.95 -13.81 16.01
C THR A 36 -0.76 -14.14 15.14
N VAL A 37 -0.64 -13.46 14.00
CA VAL A 37 0.60 -13.45 13.23
C VAL A 37 1.65 -12.65 14.00
N SER A 38 2.89 -13.12 13.97
CA SER A 38 4.02 -12.36 14.51
C SER A 38 4.53 -11.45 13.39
N ILE A 39 4.18 -10.17 13.43
CA ILE A 39 4.72 -9.17 12.50
C ILE A 39 6.10 -8.74 12.99
N ASP A 40 7.13 -8.85 12.15
CA ASP A 40 8.41 -8.20 12.39
C ASP A 40 8.25 -6.68 12.16
N PRO A 41 8.34 -5.86 13.22
CA PRO A 41 8.01 -4.45 13.15
C PRO A 41 8.95 -3.65 12.24
N VAL A 42 10.20 -4.08 12.09
CA VAL A 42 11.17 -3.38 11.24
C VAL A 42 10.80 -3.55 9.77
N TYR A 43 10.48 -4.79 9.38
CA TYR A 43 10.13 -5.11 8.00
C TYR A 43 8.75 -4.57 7.64
N PHE A 44 7.81 -4.58 8.59
CA PHE A 44 6.51 -3.94 8.39
C PHE A 44 6.65 -2.45 8.09
N VAL A 45 7.39 -1.71 8.92
CA VAL A 45 7.63 -0.28 8.68
C VAL A 45 8.38 -0.07 7.36
N LEU A 46 9.41 -0.88 7.08
CA LEU A 46 10.15 -0.83 5.81
C LEU A 46 9.23 -0.97 4.58
N GLY A 47 8.23 -1.85 4.65
CA GLY A 47 7.23 -2.04 3.59
C GLY A 47 6.32 -0.83 3.37
N THR A 48 6.15 0.02 4.38
CA THR A 48 5.34 1.25 4.26
C THR A 48 6.11 2.43 3.69
N LEU A 49 7.42 2.35 3.45
CA LEU A 49 8.21 3.49 3.02
C LEU A 49 7.94 3.89 1.56
N SER A 50 7.98 5.20 1.29
CA SER A 50 7.84 5.73 -0.05
C SER A 50 9.08 5.48 -0.87
N ASP A 51 8.91 4.77 -1.98
CA ASP A 51 9.94 4.56 -2.98
C ASP A 51 9.69 5.36 -4.27
N TYR A 52 8.79 6.37 -4.23
CA TYR A 52 8.52 7.20 -5.40
C TYR A 52 9.78 7.98 -5.83
N ASN A 53 10.30 7.69 -7.03
CA ASN A 53 11.60 8.13 -7.56
C ASN A 53 12.82 7.67 -6.72
N GLY A 54 12.65 6.65 -5.87
CA GLY A 54 13.66 6.17 -4.94
C GLY A 54 13.54 6.84 -3.57
N HIS A 55 13.61 6.02 -2.52
CA HIS A 55 13.35 6.48 -1.16
C HIS A 55 14.17 7.71 -0.72
N PHE A 56 15.47 7.73 -1.03
CA PHE A 56 16.38 8.81 -0.61
C PHE A 56 16.28 10.08 -1.47
N TYR A 57 15.47 10.10 -2.52
CA TYR A 57 15.29 11.27 -3.37
C TYR A 57 14.69 12.46 -2.59
N TYR A 58 13.75 12.19 -1.68
CA TYR A 58 13.02 13.23 -0.95
C TYR A 58 13.31 13.27 0.55
N VAL A 59 13.86 12.21 1.14
CA VAL A 59 14.04 12.13 2.60
C VAL A 59 15.46 12.49 3.02
N LYS A 60 15.60 13.14 4.18
CA LYS A 60 16.91 13.31 4.83
C LYS A 60 17.38 11.96 5.37
N ARG A 61 18.22 11.25 4.60
CA ARG A 61 18.68 9.87 4.84
C ARG A 61 18.93 9.50 6.31
N GLU A 62 19.65 10.33 7.06
CA GLU A 62 20.06 10.01 8.44
C GLU A 62 19.03 10.37 9.52
N LYS A 63 17.96 11.09 9.19
CA LYS A 63 17.04 11.69 10.18
C LYS A 63 15.57 11.38 9.93
N GLN A 64 15.19 11.33 8.66
CA GLN A 64 13.80 11.25 8.24
C GLN A 64 13.46 9.82 7.88
N ILE A 65 12.43 9.28 8.51
CA ILE A 65 11.88 7.95 8.21
C ILE A 65 11.19 8.02 6.85
N ASP A 66 10.21 8.90 6.68
CA ASP A 66 9.49 9.03 5.42
C ASP A 66 8.65 10.32 5.30
N ARG A 67 7.98 10.46 4.15
CA ARG A 67 6.98 11.47 3.83
C ARG A 67 5.65 10.81 3.48
N TYR A 68 4.57 11.49 3.84
CA TYR A 68 3.20 10.99 3.70
C TYR A 68 2.28 12.05 3.11
N PHE A 69 1.37 11.60 2.25
CA PHE A 69 0.31 12.43 1.68
C PHE A 69 -0.76 12.79 2.72
N PRO A 70 -1.58 13.82 2.49
CA PRO A 70 -2.64 14.23 3.42
C PRO A 70 -3.58 13.10 3.81
N PHE A 71 -4.00 12.26 2.84
CA PHE A 71 -4.90 11.14 3.09
C PHE A 71 -4.25 10.01 3.91
N GLU A 72 -2.93 10.00 4.04
CA GLU A 72 -2.17 8.98 4.79
C GLU A 72 -2.08 9.28 6.30
N LYS A 73 -2.69 10.37 6.77
CA LYS A 73 -2.71 10.73 8.19
C LYS A 73 -3.14 9.60 9.14
N PRO A 74 -4.16 8.76 8.83
CA PRO A 74 -4.49 7.62 9.68
C PRO A 74 -3.34 6.61 9.80
N MET A 75 -2.64 6.34 8.70
CA MET A 75 -1.47 5.46 8.69
C MET A 75 -0.32 6.04 9.52
N VAL A 76 -0.08 7.36 9.42
CA VAL A 76 0.94 8.03 10.24
C VAL A 76 0.63 7.89 11.73
N ASN A 77 -0.62 8.07 12.13
CA ASN A 77 -1.06 7.88 13.52
C ASN A 77 -0.84 6.43 13.98
N TYR A 78 -1.24 5.46 13.16
CA TYR A 78 -1.04 4.04 13.45
C TYR A 78 0.45 3.70 13.60
N LEU A 79 1.28 4.10 12.62
CA LEU A 79 2.71 3.83 12.61
C LEU A 79 3.42 4.46 13.81
N THR A 80 3.02 5.66 14.24
CA THR A 80 3.60 6.32 15.42
C THR A 80 3.38 5.48 16.68
N LEU A 81 2.15 5.00 16.91
CA LEU A 81 1.82 4.15 18.05
C LEU A 81 2.49 2.77 17.93
N TYR A 82 2.47 2.19 16.74
CA TYR A 82 3.06 0.88 16.45
C TYR A 82 4.58 0.88 16.67
N ILE A 83 5.30 1.86 16.12
CA ILE A 83 6.75 2.03 16.30
C ILE A 83 7.08 2.21 17.78
N LYS A 84 6.28 2.99 18.51
CA LYS A 84 6.51 3.17 19.95
C LYS A 84 6.30 1.88 20.74
N ALA A 85 5.24 1.12 20.44
CA ALA A 85 4.91 -0.11 21.15
C ALA A 85 5.88 -1.26 20.83
N GLU A 86 6.19 -1.47 19.55
CA GLU A 86 6.91 -2.66 19.08
C GLU A 86 8.42 -2.47 18.98
N LEU A 87 8.89 -1.23 18.79
CA LEU A 87 10.33 -0.92 18.68
C LEU A 87 10.85 -0.12 19.88
N ASN A 88 9.99 0.36 20.76
CA ASN A 88 10.33 1.31 21.82
C ASN A 88 11.01 2.60 21.32
N ILE A 89 10.77 2.96 20.05
CA ILE A 89 11.33 4.16 19.42
C ILE A 89 10.29 5.27 19.47
N THR A 90 10.68 6.47 19.89
CA THR A 90 9.85 7.67 19.74
C THR A 90 10.13 8.30 18.37
N VAL A 91 9.07 8.73 17.70
CA VAL A 91 9.17 9.43 16.40
C VAL A 91 8.57 10.82 16.51
N ASP A 92 9.15 11.77 15.80
CA ASP A 92 8.62 13.13 15.66
C ASP A 92 7.85 13.25 14.35
N ILE A 93 6.73 13.97 14.36
CA ILE A 93 5.90 14.19 13.18
C ILE A 93 5.76 15.69 12.96
N ILE A 94 6.05 16.13 11.73
CA ILE A 94 5.83 17.50 11.29
C ILE A 94 4.72 17.49 10.24
N PHE A 95 3.67 18.27 10.46
CA PHE A 95 2.62 18.52 9.46
C PHE A 95 2.90 19.83 8.73
N GLU A 96 3.00 19.74 7.41
CA GLU A 96 3.12 20.91 6.54
C GLU A 96 1.78 21.63 6.38
N LYS A 97 1.82 22.88 5.89
CA LYS A 97 0.59 23.63 5.53
C LYS A 97 -0.26 22.92 4.46
N SER A 98 0.38 22.10 3.63
CA SER A 98 -0.24 21.27 2.60
C SER A 98 -0.92 20.02 3.17
N ASN A 99 -0.91 19.83 4.50
CA ASN A 99 -1.28 18.61 5.22
C ASN A 99 -0.43 17.37 4.90
N HIS A 100 0.61 17.48 4.06
CA HIS A 100 1.62 16.45 4.00
C HIS A 100 2.31 16.34 5.35
N SER A 101 2.80 15.15 5.67
CA SER A 101 3.52 14.94 6.91
C SER A 101 4.86 14.25 6.71
N GLU A 102 5.78 14.58 7.59
CA GLU A 102 7.13 14.04 7.62
C GLU A 102 7.37 13.39 8.98
N MET A 103 7.89 12.17 8.99
CA MET A 103 8.20 11.43 10.21
C MET A 103 9.71 11.31 10.40
N TYR A 104 10.19 11.57 11.61
CA TYR A 104 11.61 11.67 11.95
C TYR A 104 12.00 10.74 13.10
N SER A 105 13.16 10.11 12.98
CA SER A 105 13.86 9.38 14.04
C SER A 105 15.24 8.99 13.53
N ASP A 106 16.30 9.46 14.18
CA ASP A 106 17.67 9.10 13.81
C ASP A 106 17.92 7.59 13.98
N GLU A 107 17.37 6.98 15.02
CA GLU A 107 17.53 5.55 15.31
C GLU A 107 16.87 4.68 14.24
N LEU A 108 15.59 4.91 13.96
CA LEU A 108 14.87 4.13 12.96
C LEU A 108 15.38 4.43 11.55
N SER A 109 15.83 5.65 11.27
CA SER A 109 16.42 6.01 9.99
C SER A 109 17.70 5.24 9.71
N LYS A 110 18.61 5.14 10.69
CA LYS A 110 19.83 4.32 10.56
C LYS A 110 19.49 2.84 10.38
N LYS A 111 18.49 2.34 11.10
CA LYS A 111 18.05 0.94 11.00
C LYS A 111 17.52 0.63 9.59
N LYS A 112 16.63 1.46 9.02
CA LYS A 112 16.14 1.25 7.64
C LYS A 112 17.25 1.41 6.60
N ASN A 113 18.23 2.29 6.80
CA ASN A 113 19.31 2.51 5.83
C ASN A 113 20.17 1.26 5.62
N SER A 114 20.26 0.38 6.63
CA SER A 114 20.97 -0.90 6.55
C SER A 114 20.37 -1.90 5.55
N PHE A 115 19.14 -1.64 5.07
CA PHE A 115 18.47 -2.44 4.06
C PHE A 115 18.76 -1.99 2.63
N TYR A 116 19.46 -0.86 2.45
CA TYR A 116 19.75 -0.29 1.14
C TYR A 116 21.24 -0.43 0.79
N GLY A 117 21.50 -0.67 -0.49
CA GLY A 117 22.85 -0.74 -1.06
C GLY A 117 23.48 0.63 -1.30
N GLU A 118 24.66 0.61 -1.91
CA GLU A 118 25.40 1.83 -2.26
C GLU A 118 24.68 2.66 -3.34
N LYS A 119 23.88 2.03 -4.18
CA LYS A 119 23.10 2.69 -5.24
C LYS A 119 21.67 2.94 -4.82
N GLU A 120 21.40 2.96 -3.51
CA GLU A 120 20.09 3.25 -2.94
C GLU A 120 19.00 2.22 -3.30
N GLU A 121 19.43 1.05 -3.77
CA GLU A 121 18.57 -0.09 -4.06
C GLU A 121 18.23 -0.84 -2.78
N LEU A 122 16.97 -1.26 -2.63
CA LEU A 122 16.57 -2.11 -1.52
C LEU A 122 17.12 -3.53 -1.75
N LEU A 123 17.79 -4.08 -0.75
CA LEU A 123 18.57 -5.31 -0.90
C LEU A 123 17.70 -6.56 -0.63
N SER A 124 17.32 -7.30 -1.67
CA SER A 124 16.46 -8.49 -1.53
C SER A 124 17.08 -9.62 -0.70
N ASN A 125 18.42 -9.69 -0.60
CA ASN A 125 19.13 -10.63 0.27
C ASN A 125 18.97 -10.34 1.77
N LYS A 126 18.48 -9.15 2.15
CA LYS A 126 18.16 -8.83 3.56
C LYS A 126 16.86 -9.49 4.04
N PHE A 127 16.07 -10.08 3.14
CA PHE A 127 14.82 -10.77 3.49
C PHE A 127 15.08 -12.28 3.61
N GLU A 128 15.61 -12.71 4.76
CA GLU A 128 16.10 -14.08 4.96
C GLU A 128 14.99 -15.06 5.34
N THR A 129 14.04 -14.63 6.16
CA THR A 129 12.97 -15.49 6.69
C THR A 129 11.62 -15.19 6.05
N LYS A 130 10.71 -16.18 6.06
CA LYS A 130 9.33 -15.97 5.62
C LYS A 130 8.62 -14.88 6.43
N ASN A 131 8.85 -14.81 7.74
CA ASN A 131 8.24 -13.78 8.58
C ASN A 131 8.62 -12.36 8.14
N GLN A 132 9.90 -12.12 7.88
CA GLN A 132 10.39 -10.83 7.38
C GLN A 132 9.73 -10.45 6.05
N ILE A 133 9.58 -11.43 5.15
CA ILE A 133 8.91 -11.23 3.86
C ILE A 133 7.42 -10.93 4.03
N TYR A 134 6.71 -11.72 4.83
CA TYR A 134 5.28 -11.50 5.12
C TYR A 134 5.04 -10.14 5.77
N SER A 135 5.89 -9.75 6.72
CA SER A 135 5.80 -8.46 7.41
C SER A 135 6.03 -7.29 6.47
N PHE A 136 7.04 -7.37 5.60
CA PHE A 136 7.28 -6.37 4.56
C PHE A 136 6.14 -6.27 3.57
N LEU A 137 5.66 -7.40 3.04
CA LEU A 137 4.52 -7.40 2.12
C LEU A 137 3.25 -6.88 2.79
N ALA A 138 3.06 -7.09 4.09
CA ALA A 138 1.94 -6.52 4.84
C ALA A 138 2.04 -4.98 4.93
N GLY A 139 3.24 -4.43 5.16
CA GLY A 139 3.47 -2.98 5.10
C GLY A 139 3.24 -2.40 3.70
N ALA A 140 3.77 -3.07 2.66
CA ALA A 140 3.57 -2.68 1.27
C ALA A 140 2.09 -2.75 0.87
N TYR A 141 1.39 -3.81 1.29
CA TYR A 141 -0.05 -3.94 1.09
C TYR A 141 -0.82 -2.86 1.85
N TYR A 142 -0.43 -2.53 3.09
CA TYR A 142 -1.10 -1.52 3.88
C TYR A 142 -1.12 -0.18 3.14
N ARG A 143 0.04 0.28 2.65
CA ARG A 143 0.16 1.56 1.93
C ARG A 143 -0.30 1.50 0.47
N TYR A 144 0.06 0.45 -0.27
CA TYR A 144 -0.03 0.41 -1.74
C TYR A 144 -0.93 -0.69 -2.31
N GLY A 145 -1.56 -1.52 -1.48
CA GLY A 145 -2.24 -2.73 -1.97
C GLY A 145 -3.76 -2.76 -1.93
N GLU A 146 -4.43 -3.43 -2.87
CA GLU A 146 -5.89 -3.61 -2.88
C GLU A 146 -6.26 -5.04 -2.54
N LYS A 147 -7.39 -5.23 -1.85
CA LYS A 147 -8.14 -6.47 -1.97
C LYS A 147 -9.18 -6.35 -3.08
N LEU A 148 -8.92 -6.99 -4.21
CA LEU A 148 -9.81 -6.92 -5.38
C LEU A 148 -11.03 -7.83 -5.21
N ASP A 149 -10.83 -9.05 -4.75
CA ASP A 149 -11.94 -9.91 -4.31
C ASP A 149 -11.51 -10.79 -3.13
N SER A 150 -12.21 -11.91 -2.88
CA SER A 150 -11.87 -12.82 -1.80
C SER A 150 -10.53 -13.56 -2.00
N ALA A 151 -10.03 -13.60 -3.24
CA ALA A 151 -8.85 -14.35 -3.67
C ALA A 151 -7.73 -13.47 -4.27
N ILE A 152 -8.09 -12.37 -4.94
CA ILE A 152 -7.15 -11.56 -5.72
C ILE A 152 -6.81 -10.28 -4.98
N TYR A 153 -5.52 -10.02 -4.87
CA TYR A 153 -4.94 -8.83 -4.27
C TYR A 153 -4.08 -8.08 -5.30
N LYS A 154 -3.87 -6.79 -5.07
CA LYS A 154 -3.02 -5.91 -5.89
C LYS A 154 -1.99 -5.23 -5.00
N ILE A 155 -0.79 -4.94 -5.51
CA ILE A 155 0.12 -3.90 -5.01
C ILE A 155 0.51 -3.03 -6.19
N GLN A 156 0.34 -1.71 -6.06
CA GLN A 156 0.61 -0.75 -7.12
C GLN A 156 1.64 0.28 -6.69
N LEU A 157 2.79 0.29 -7.36
CA LEU A 157 3.91 1.18 -7.06
C LEU A 157 4.08 2.20 -8.19
N THR A 158 4.11 3.47 -7.84
CA THR A 158 4.29 4.56 -8.79
C THR A 158 5.76 5.00 -8.82
N ASN A 159 6.37 5.06 -10.00
CA ASN A 159 7.77 5.49 -10.21
C ASN A 159 8.79 4.86 -9.23
N SER A 160 8.56 3.63 -8.78
CA SER A 160 9.45 2.96 -7.82
C SER A 160 10.62 2.30 -8.56
N PRO A 161 11.88 2.68 -8.30
CA PRO A 161 13.04 1.96 -8.85
C PRO A 161 13.18 0.55 -8.26
N ASN A 162 12.70 0.35 -7.03
CA ASN A 162 12.75 -0.95 -6.35
C ASN A 162 11.53 -1.84 -6.62
N HIS A 163 10.74 -1.53 -7.65
CA HIS A 163 9.46 -2.22 -7.91
C HIS A 163 9.60 -3.74 -8.01
N HIS A 164 10.70 -4.25 -8.59
CA HIS A 164 10.93 -5.66 -8.86
C HIS A 164 10.93 -6.54 -7.59
N ILE A 165 11.29 -5.96 -6.43
CA ILE A 165 11.38 -6.68 -5.15
C ILE A 165 10.02 -7.26 -4.73
N CYS A 166 8.91 -6.55 -4.99
CA CYS A 166 7.59 -7.08 -4.68
C CYS A 166 7.33 -8.41 -5.39
N TYR A 167 7.69 -8.52 -6.67
CA TYR A 167 7.54 -9.77 -7.43
C TYR A 167 8.42 -10.88 -6.85
N GLU A 168 9.71 -10.60 -6.63
CA GLU A 168 10.67 -11.57 -6.09
C GLU A 168 10.21 -12.14 -4.75
N LEU A 169 9.77 -11.26 -3.85
CA LEU A 169 9.29 -11.64 -2.52
C LEU A 169 8.00 -12.46 -2.59
N LEU A 170 7.02 -12.06 -3.41
CA LEU A 170 5.78 -12.83 -3.62
C LEU A 170 6.08 -14.24 -4.15
N LYS A 171 6.99 -14.38 -5.11
CA LYS A 171 7.43 -15.69 -5.61
C LYS A 171 8.15 -16.50 -4.53
N LYS A 172 9.02 -15.87 -3.73
CA LYS A 172 9.82 -16.52 -2.68
C LYS A 172 8.97 -17.15 -1.57
N ILE A 173 7.82 -16.57 -1.24
CA ILE A 173 6.88 -17.15 -0.26
C ILE A 173 5.84 -18.12 -0.86
N GLY A 174 5.90 -18.38 -2.17
CA GLY A 174 5.05 -19.36 -2.84
C GLY A 174 3.74 -18.82 -3.42
N CYS A 175 3.63 -17.51 -3.72
CA CYS A 175 2.52 -17.04 -4.54
C CYS A 175 2.74 -17.53 -5.99
N GLU A 176 1.92 -18.47 -6.44
CA GLU A 176 2.08 -19.08 -7.77
C GLU A 176 1.62 -18.13 -8.87
N ASN A 177 0.41 -17.59 -8.71
CA ASN A 177 -0.23 -16.69 -9.66
C ASN A 177 0.10 -15.24 -9.30
N VAL A 178 1.05 -14.65 -10.02
CA VAL A 178 1.47 -13.25 -9.91
C VAL A 178 1.54 -12.64 -11.30
N LEU A 179 0.56 -11.80 -11.65
CA LEU A 179 0.50 -11.04 -12.89
C LEU A 179 1.12 -9.66 -12.67
N TYR A 180 2.16 -9.37 -13.45
CA TYR A 180 2.79 -8.05 -13.48
C TYR A 180 2.28 -7.23 -14.67
N GLU A 181 2.00 -5.95 -14.41
CA GLU A 181 1.66 -4.96 -15.43
C GLU A 181 2.51 -3.70 -15.26
N TYR A 182 3.04 -3.22 -16.38
CA TYR A 182 3.73 -1.94 -16.46
C TYR A 182 2.91 -0.97 -17.30
N LEU A 183 2.48 0.13 -16.70
CA LEU A 183 1.84 1.23 -17.42
C LEU A 183 2.88 2.31 -17.69
N LYS A 184 3.13 2.56 -18.98
CA LYS A 184 4.04 3.63 -19.45
C LYS A 184 3.31 4.98 -19.53
N ASN A 185 2.63 5.35 -18.45
CA ASN A 185 2.05 6.68 -18.24
C ASN A 185 3.02 7.57 -17.45
N ILE A 186 2.64 8.83 -17.23
CA ILE A 186 3.35 9.75 -16.34
C ILE A 186 2.41 10.08 -15.18
N PRO A 187 2.73 9.69 -13.94
CA PRO A 187 3.87 8.84 -13.55
C PRO A 187 3.67 7.37 -13.96
N ALA A 188 4.77 6.64 -14.15
CA ALA A 188 4.73 5.23 -14.55
C ALA A 188 4.24 4.35 -13.40
N GLN A 189 3.52 3.28 -13.73
CA GLN A 189 2.93 2.37 -12.75
C GLN A 189 3.49 0.96 -12.90
N PHE A 190 3.79 0.35 -11.75
CA PHE A 190 4.20 -1.04 -11.61
C PHE A 190 3.15 -1.76 -10.75
N ILE A 191 2.37 -2.63 -11.38
CA ILE A 191 1.20 -3.24 -10.74
C ILE A 191 1.41 -4.75 -10.65
N TYR A 192 1.24 -5.30 -9.45
CA TYR A 192 1.31 -6.73 -9.16
C TYR A 192 -0.05 -7.20 -8.68
N TYR A 193 -0.72 -7.99 -9.52
CA TYR A 193 -1.92 -8.72 -9.15
C TYR A 193 -1.53 -10.13 -8.73
N PHE A 194 -2.07 -10.65 -7.63
CA PHE A 194 -1.66 -11.96 -7.14
C PHE A 194 -2.72 -12.62 -6.26
N GLU A 195 -2.59 -13.93 -6.11
CA GLU A 195 -3.29 -14.70 -5.08
C GLU A 195 -2.33 -14.95 -3.92
N PRO A 196 -2.59 -14.41 -2.72
CA PRO A 196 -1.74 -14.66 -1.57
C PRO A 196 -1.87 -16.12 -1.14
N THR A 197 -0.77 -16.68 -0.62
CA THR A 197 -0.85 -17.92 0.17
C THR A 197 -1.75 -17.71 1.39
N ASP A 198 -2.31 -18.79 1.94
CA ASP A 198 -3.12 -18.74 3.17
C ASP A 198 -2.38 -18.05 4.32
N GLU A 199 -1.05 -18.24 4.41
CA GLU A 199 -0.23 -17.61 5.44
C GLU A 199 -0.08 -16.11 5.22
N LEU A 200 0.22 -15.65 4.00
CA LEU A 200 0.29 -14.21 3.69
C LEU A 200 -1.06 -13.52 3.92
N LYS A 201 -2.16 -14.21 3.60
CA LYS A 201 -3.51 -13.67 3.82
C LYS A 201 -3.78 -13.33 5.29
N LYS A 202 -3.29 -14.14 6.23
CA LYS A 202 -3.40 -13.84 7.68
C LYS A 202 -2.70 -12.54 8.05
N TYR A 203 -1.56 -12.23 7.44
CA TYR A 203 -0.86 -10.97 7.66
C TYR A 203 -1.67 -9.78 7.12
N PHE A 204 -2.26 -9.90 5.94
CA PHE A 204 -3.15 -8.86 5.39
C PHE A 204 -4.40 -8.68 6.26
N ASP A 205 -5.06 -9.77 6.66
CA ASP A 205 -6.25 -9.73 7.51
C ASP A 205 -5.94 -9.08 8.88
N SER A 206 -4.71 -9.20 9.39
CA SER A 206 -4.31 -8.58 10.66
C SER A 206 -4.26 -7.05 10.65
N ILE A 207 -4.08 -6.43 9.48
CA ILE A 207 -4.03 -4.97 9.29
C ILE A 207 -5.23 -4.41 8.52
N GLU A 208 -6.17 -5.26 8.12
CA GLU A 208 -7.30 -4.89 7.25
C GLU A 208 -8.17 -3.79 7.87
N PHE A 209 -8.35 -3.80 9.19
CA PHE A 209 -9.09 -2.74 9.88
C PHE A 209 -8.46 -1.35 9.66
N GLU A 210 -7.15 -1.24 9.88
CA GLU A 210 -6.40 0.02 9.68
C GLU A 210 -6.37 0.42 8.21
N LYS A 211 -6.30 -0.58 7.33
CA LYS A 211 -6.36 -0.38 5.89
C LYS A 211 -7.67 0.23 5.42
N GLU A 212 -8.80 -0.22 5.95
CA GLU A 212 -10.11 0.35 5.62
C GLU A 212 -10.25 1.79 6.14
N ILE A 213 -9.61 2.15 7.25
CA ILE A 213 -9.54 3.54 7.71
C ILE A 213 -8.74 4.39 6.72
N LEU A 214 -7.55 3.93 6.31
CA LEU A 214 -6.71 4.62 5.34
C LEU A 214 -7.45 4.84 4.01
N LYS A 215 -8.13 3.81 3.52
CA LYS A 215 -8.91 3.84 2.29
C LYS A 215 -10.07 4.84 2.35
N LYS A 216 -10.82 4.88 3.46
CA LYS A 216 -11.85 5.91 3.66
C LYS A 216 -11.27 7.32 3.62
N SER A 217 -10.10 7.51 4.22
CA SER A 217 -9.39 8.81 4.18
C SER A 217 -9.00 9.21 2.75
N PHE A 218 -8.49 8.26 1.96
CA PHE A 218 -8.24 8.47 0.53
C PHE A 218 -9.51 8.87 -0.23
N TYR A 219 -10.61 8.14 -0.03
CA TYR A 219 -11.86 8.44 -0.72
C TYR A 219 -12.42 9.82 -0.40
N ASN A 220 -12.36 10.23 0.87
CA ASN A 220 -12.79 11.57 1.26
C ASN A 220 -11.94 12.64 0.57
N GLU A 221 -10.64 12.44 0.44
CA GLU A 221 -9.74 13.37 -0.27
C GLU A 221 -10.12 13.46 -1.76
N ILE A 222 -10.38 12.32 -2.42
CA ILE A 222 -10.82 12.31 -3.82
C ILE A 222 -12.19 12.99 -3.97
N GLU A 223 -13.14 12.67 -3.10
CA GLU A 223 -14.50 13.25 -3.12
C GLU A 223 -14.44 14.78 -3.03
N GLU A 224 -13.62 15.34 -2.12
CA GLU A 224 -13.43 16.78 -2.01
C GLU A 224 -12.71 17.38 -3.21
N MET A 225 -11.68 16.73 -3.76
CA MET A 225 -11.00 17.19 -4.99
C MET A 225 -11.93 17.20 -6.20
N MET A 226 -12.89 16.28 -6.25
CA MET A 226 -13.79 16.07 -7.38
C MET A 226 -15.17 16.72 -7.19
N LYS A 227 -15.33 17.50 -6.13
CA LYS A 227 -16.58 18.15 -5.75
C LYS A 227 -17.09 19.08 -6.86
N GLY A 228 -18.32 18.83 -7.29
CA GLY A 228 -18.95 19.57 -8.39
C GLY A 228 -18.51 19.14 -9.80
N VAL A 229 -17.63 18.14 -9.92
CA VAL A 229 -17.18 17.58 -11.21
C VAL A 229 -17.88 16.25 -11.53
N ILE A 230 -17.97 15.35 -10.55
CA ILE A 230 -18.60 14.04 -10.64
C ILE A 230 -19.38 13.78 -9.35
N THR A 231 -20.48 13.02 -9.44
CA THR A 231 -21.22 12.61 -8.24
C THR A 231 -20.45 11.52 -7.50
N LYS A 232 -20.72 11.38 -6.19
CA LYS A 232 -20.16 10.28 -5.40
C LYS A 232 -20.53 8.91 -5.99
N GLU A 233 -21.78 8.74 -6.41
CA GLU A 233 -22.28 7.51 -7.03
C GLU A 233 -21.54 7.17 -8.33
N ASP A 234 -21.33 8.15 -9.22
CA ASP A 234 -20.60 7.94 -10.47
C ASP A 234 -19.11 7.62 -10.23
N MET A 235 -18.52 8.23 -9.19
CA MET A 235 -17.15 7.97 -8.76
C MET A 235 -17.01 6.53 -8.24
N GLU A 236 -17.90 6.10 -7.33
CA GLU A 236 -17.93 4.73 -6.79
C GLU A 236 -18.14 3.69 -7.90
N LYS A 237 -19.07 3.96 -8.83
CA LYS A 237 -19.30 3.12 -10.00
C LYS A 237 -18.03 3.01 -10.87
N SER A 238 -17.34 4.12 -11.11
CA SER A 238 -16.10 4.12 -11.91
C SER A 238 -14.98 3.31 -11.25
N PHE A 239 -14.86 3.38 -9.92
CA PHE A 239 -13.90 2.55 -9.18
C PHE A 239 -14.25 1.07 -9.26
N GLN A 240 -15.54 0.72 -9.10
CA GLN A 240 -15.98 -0.66 -9.19
C GLN A 240 -15.78 -1.24 -10.60
N GLU A 241 -16.12 -0.48 -11.65
CA GLU A 241 -15.89 -0.90 -13.04
C GLU A 241 -14.40 -1.12 -13.35
N SER A 242 -13.51 -0.30 -12.78
CA SER A 242 -12.06 -0.49 -12.94
C SER A 242 -11.61 -1.80 -12.29
N LYS A 243 -12.03 -2.02 -11.05
CA LYS A 243 -11.74 -3.23 -10.27
C LYS A 243 -12.26 -4.50 -10.95
N ASP A 244 -13.47 -4.48 -11.48
CA ASP A 244 -14.05 -5.62 -12.19
C ASP A 244 -13.24 -5.97 -13.44
N LYS A 245 -12.72 -4.96 -14.16
CA LYS A 245 -11.82 -5.18 -15.30
C LYS A 245 -10.49 -5.79 -14.88
N GLU A 246 -9.90 -5.32 -13.77
CA GLU A 246 -8.67 -5.88 -13.21
C GLU A 246 -8.85 -7.37 -12.81
N ILE A 247 -9.94 -7.68 -12.12
CA ILE A 247 -10.30 -9.06 -11.74
C ILE A 247 -10.48 -9.94 -12.98
N ALA A 248 -11.25 -9.48 -13.97
CA ALA A 248 -11.49 -10.23 -15.20
C ALA A 248 -10.17 -10.51 -15.94
N LYS A 249 -9.30 -9.50 -16.05
CA LYS A 249 -7.97 -9.64 -16.66
C LYS A 249 -7.12 -10.70 -15.96
N PHE A 250 -7.10 -10.70 -14.62
CA PHE A 250 -6.36 -11.69 -13.84
C PHE A 250 -6.91 -13.11 -14.06
N LYS A 251 -8.23 -13.28 -13.99
CA LYS A 251 -8.90 -14.59 -14.17
C LYS A 251 -8.69 -15.15 -15.58
N ILE A 252 -8.76 -14.32 -16.62
CA ILE A 252 -8.44 -14.72 -18.00
C ILE A 252 -6.99 -15.21 -18.10
N THR A 253 -6.04 -14.49 -17.50
CA THR A 253 -4.61 -14.83 -17.56
C THR A 253 -4.32 -16.20 -16.94
N TYR A 254 -4.95 -16.51 -15.80
CA TYR A 254 -4.75 -17.77 -15.07
C TYR A 254 -5.83 -18.83 -15.31
N LYS A 255 -6.70 -18.63 -16.32
CA LYS A 255 -7.78 -19.56 -16.73
C LYS A 255 -8.69 -19.98 -15.57
N LYS A 256 -9.20 -18.99 -14.83
CA LYS A 256 -10.13 -19.17 -13.69
C LYS A 256 -11.54 -18.70 -14.01
#